data_AF-A0A6M0BKQ3-F1
#
_entry.id   AF-A0A6M0BKQ3-F1
#
_cell.length_a   1.000
_cell.length_b   1.000
_cell.length_c   1.000
_cell.angle_alpha   90.00
_cell.angle_beta   90.00
_cell.angle_gamma   90.00
#
_symmetry.space_group_name_H-M   'P 1'
#
loop_
_entity.id
_entity.type
_entity.pdbx_description
1 polymer ?
#
loop_
_entity_poly.entity_id
_entity_poly.type
_entity_poly.pdbx_seq_one_letter_code
_entity_poly.pdbx_strand_id
1 'polypeptide(L)'
;MRYRRFGKTNLQLSVFSCGTMRCLASESNAQKTVQQVITKGINHLETARGYGKSEEYLGNILKAGLSVPRDQLYITTKIPPTPDADLI
;
A
#
# COMPACT_ATOMS: atom_id res chain seq x y z
N MET A 1 -15.78 5.77 5.36
CA MET A 1 -14.39 6.03 5.76
C MET A 1 -14.24 7.50 6.17
N ARG A 2 -13.38 7.81 7.16
CA ARG A 2 -12.95 9.21 7.44
C ARG A 2 -11.58 9.45 6.80
N TYR A 3 -11.39 10.63 6.21
CA TYR A 3 -10.12 11.04 5.60
C TYR A 3 -9.57 12.26 6.31
N ARG A 4 -8.24 12.37 6.36
CA ARG A 4 -7.53 13.51 6.92
C ARG A 4 -6.38 13.90 6.00
N ARG A 5 -6.05 15.19 6.02
CA ARG A 5 -4.88 15.72 5.33
C ARG A 5 -3.60 15.07 5.87
N PHE A 6 -2.76 14.57 4.98
CA PHE A 6 -1.45 14.03 5.33
C PHE A 6 -0.42 15.15 5.52
N GLY A 7 -0.29 15.64 6.75
CA GLY A 7 0.62 16.75 7.07
C GLY A 7 0.26 18.03 6.30
N LYS A 8 1.22 18.56 5.54
CA LYS A 8 1.07 19.78 4.72
C LYS A 8 0.93 19.48 3.21
N THR A 9 0.76 18.22 2.81
CA THR A 9 0.77 17.81 1.39
C THR A 9 -0.56 18.00 0.67
N ASN A 10 -1.63 18.36 1.39
CA ASN A 10 -3.02 18.39 0.92
C ASN A 10 -3.61 17.04 0.47
N LEU A 11 -2.84 15.95 0.52
CA LEU A 11 -3.33 14.60 0.22
C LEU A 11 -4.33 14.14 1.29
N GLN A 12 -5.47 13.60 0.87
CA GLN A 12 -6.51 13.08 1.77
C GLN A 12 -6.37 11.57 1.92
N LEU A 13 -5.75 11.14 3.02
CA LEU A 13 -5.55 9.73 3.33
C LEU A 13 -6.63 9.26 4.30
N SER A 14 -7.05 8.01 4.15
CA SER A 14 -7.93 7.34 5.11
C SER A 14 -7.25 7.33 6.48
N VAL A 15 -8.04 7.52 7.55
CA VAL A 15 -7.49 7.50 8.92
C VAL A 15 -6.86 6.16 9.29
N PHE A 16 -7.25 5.08 8.60
CA PHE A 16 -6.59 3.79 8.65
C PHE A 16 -5.72 3.58 7.42
N SER A 17 -4.57 2.95 7.60
CA SER A 17 -3.69 2.49 6.52
C SER A 17 -3.63 0.97 6.54
N CYS A 18 -3.55 0.35 5.36
CA CYS A 18 -3.38 -1.10 5.24
C CYS A 18 -1.89 -1.43 5.08
N GLY A 19 -1.25 -1.90 6.15
CA GLY A 19 0.15 -2.35 6.10
C GLY A 19 0.27 -3.79 5.60
N THR A 20 1.26 -4.07 4.76
CA THR A 20 1.44 -5.38 4.10
C THR A 20 2.54 -6.25 4.72
N MET A 21 3.14 -5.85 5.85
CA MET A 21 4.26 -6.57 6.52
C MET A 21 3.98 -8.06 6.74
N ARG A 22 2.73 -8.42 7.03
CA ARG A 22 2.30 -9.79 7.32
C ARG A 22 1.37 -10.37 6.25
N CYS A 23 1.06 -9.63 5.18
CA CYS A 23 0.14 -10.07 4.12
C CYS A 23 0.77 -11.11 3.17
N LEU A 24 1.59 -12.03 3.67
CA LEU A 24 2.44 -12.94 2.87
C LEU A 24 2.09 -14.42 3.03
N ALA A 25 1.00 -14.77 3.73
CA ALA A 25 0.57 -16.16 3.83
C ALA A 25 0.30 -16.77 2.44
N SER A 26 -0.25 -15.98 1.51
CA SER A 26 -0.31 -16.26 0.07
C SER A 26 -0.74 -15.01 -0.71
N GLU A 27 -0.46 -14.98 -2.01
CA GLU A 27 -0.92 -13.90 -2.90
C GLU A 27 -2.45 -13.79 -2.94
N SER A 28 -3.18 -14.92 -2.94
CA SER A 28 -4.65 -14.93 -2.91
C SER A 28 -5.18 -14.28 -1.63
N ASN A 29 -4.54 -14.52 -0.49
CA ASN A 29 -4.93 -13.88 0.76
C ASN A 29 -4.64 -12.37 0.73
N ALA A 30 -3.48 -11.96 0.19
CA ALA A 30 -3.15 -10.56 -0.02
C ALA A 30 -4.19 -9.86 -0.92
N GLN A 31 -4.56 -10.47 -2.04
CA GLN A 31 -5.56 -9.93 -2.97
C GLN A 31 -6.92 -9.74 -2.29
N LYS A 32 -7.41 -10.76 -1.58
CA LYS A 32 -8.67 -10.67 -0.83
C LYS A 32 -8.62 -9.54 0.19
N THR A 33 -7.51 -9.41 0.92
CA THR A 33 -7.33 -8.37 1.92
C THR A 33 -7.34 -6.98 1.29
N VAL A 34 -6.52 -6.75 0.26
CA VAL A 34 -6.42 -5.46 -0.45
C VAL A 34 -7.77 -5.05 -1.03
N GLN A 35 -8.49 -5.98 -1.66
CA GLN A 35 -9.82 -5.70 -2.20
C GLN A 35 -10.81 -5.32 -1.09
N GLN A 36 -10.80 -6.03 0.04
CA GLN A 36 -11.69 -5.73 1.17
C GLN A 36 -11.41 -4.35 1.77
N VAL A 37 -10.14 -3.99 2.02
CA VAL A 37 -9.82 -2.68 2.61
C VAL A 37 -10.21 -1.53 1.70
N ILE A 38 -10.01 -1.68 0.38
CA ILE A 38 -10.43 -0.70 -0.62
C ILE A 38 -11.95 -0.56 -0.65
N THR A 39 -12.69 -1.67 -0.62
CA THR A 39 -14.16 -1.64 -0.53
C THR A 39 -14.66 -0.94 0.74
N LYS A 40 -13.89 -0.98 1.84
CA LYS A 40 -14.19 -0.21 3.07
C LYS A 40 -13.77 1.26 3.01
N GLY A 41 -13.18 1.69 1.88
CA GLY A 41 -12.73 3.06 1.62
C GLY A 41 -11.31 3.36 2.12
N ILE A 42 -10.50 2.37 2.48
CA ILE A 42 -9.09 2.61 2.80
C ILE A 42 -8.36 2.90 1.49
N ASN A 43 -7.68 4.05 1.43
CA ASN A 43 -6.96 4.50 0.24
C ASN A 43 -5.44 4.60 0.43
N HIS A 44 -4.93 4.34 1.63
CA HIS A 44 -3.50 4.28 1.90
C HIS A 44 -3.05 2.84 2.13
N LEU A 45 -2.21 2.34 1.23
CA LEU A 45 -1.55 1.03 1.30
C LEU A 45 -0.07 1.24 1.61
N GLU A 46 0.46 0.48 2.57
CA GLU A 46 1.83 0.62 3.05
C GLU A 46 2.57 -0.70 2.88
N THR A 47 3.80 -0.64 2.35
CA THR A 47 4.68 -1.80 2.13
C THR A 47 6.15 -1.47 2.43
N ALA A 48 7.04 -2.43 2.24
CA ALA A 48 8.49 -2.22 2.31
C ALA A 48 9.24 -3.26 1.48
N ARG A 49 10.43 -2.88 0.97
CA ARG A 49 11.36 -3.81 0.32
C ARG A 49 11.73 -5.01 1.22
N GLY A 50 11.78 -4.78 2.54
CA GLY A 50 12.10 -5.81 3.54
C GLY A 50 10.93 -6.74 3.91
N TYR A 51 9.72 -6.51 3.41
CA TYR A 51 8.53 -7.29 3.76
C TYR A 51 8.33 -8.49 2.81
N GLY A 52 9.38 -9.27 2.54
CA GLY A 52 9.32 -10.45 1.68
C GLY A 52 8.68 -10.17 0.31
N LYS A 53 7.64 -10.93 -0.07
CA LYS A 53 6.94 -10.81 -1.37
C LYS A 53 5.87 -9.69 -1.44
N SER A 54 5.81 -8.81 -0.45
CA SER A 54 4.70 -7.84 -0.34
C SER A 54 4.60 -6.89 -1.53
N GLU A 55 5.73 -6.35 -2.01
CA GLU A 55 5.77 -5.47 -3.18
C GLU A 55 5.38 -6.20 -4.47
N GLU A 56 5.83 -7.46 -4.63
CA GLU A 56 5.47 -8.33 -5.76
C GLU A 56 3.96 -8.59 -5.79
N TYR A 57 3.39 -9.04 -4.67
CA TYR A 57 1.96 -9.32 -4.56
C TYR A 57 1.13 -8.05 -4.77
N LEU A 58 1.49 -6.93 -4.14
CA LEU A 58 0.80 -5.67 -4.33
C LEU A 58 0.86 -5.20 -5.78
N GLY A 59 2.02 -5.34 -6.44
CA GLY A 59 2.20 -5.03 -7.86
C GLY A 59 1.30 -5.87 -8.77
N ASN A 60 1.21 -7.18 -8.51
CA ASN A 60 0.34 -8.09 -9.26
C ASN A 60 -1.14 -7.77 -9.05
N ILE A 61 -1.55 -7.47 -7.81
CA ILE A 61 -2.92 -7.06 -7.47
C ILE A 61 -3.30 -5.76 -8.19
N LEU A 62 -2.41 -4.76 -8.23
CA LEU A 62 -2.65 -3.51 -8.94
C LEU A 62 -2.81 -3.72 -10.45
N LYS A 63 -2.01 -4.62 -11.05
CA LYS A 63 -2.12 -4.97 -12.47
C LYS A 63 -3.40 -5.73 -12.80
N ALA A 64 -3.84 -6.61 -11.90
CA ALA A 64 -5.08 -7.37 -12.05
C ALA A 64 -6.34 -6.48 -11.99
N GLY A 65 -6.19 -5.25 -11.48
CA GLY A 65 -7.26 -4.27 -11.39
C GLY A 65 -7.96 -4.28 -10.03
N LEU A 66 -8.39 -3.10 -9.62
CA LEU A 66 -9.09 -2.85 -8.36
C LEU A 66 -10.39 -2.11 -8.64
N SER A 67 -11.31 -2.14 -7.67
CA SER A 67 -12.59 -1.43 -7.77
C SER A 67 -12.49 0.10 -7.77
N VAL A 68 -11.28 0.65 -7.61
CA VAL A 68 -11.01 2.09 -7.65
C VAL A 68 -9.85 2.39 -8.61
N PRO A 69 -9.85 3.55 -9.27
CA PRO A 69 -8.74 4.02 -10.08
C PRO A 69 -7.43 4.16 -9.29
N ARG A 70 -6.29 4.02 -9.97
CA ARG A 70 -4.95 4.08 -9.35
C ARG A 70 -4.66 5.43 -8.68
N ASP A 71 -5.15 6.53 -9.23
CA ASP A 71 -4.94 7.89 -8.71
C ASP A 71 -5.69 8.18 -7.40
N GLN A 72 -6.66 7.33 -7.04
CA GLN A 72 -7.34 7.38 -5.75
C GLN A 72 -6.58 6.64 -4.65
N LEU A 73 -5.50 5.93 -4.98
CA LEU A 73 -4.68 5.16 -4.04
C LEU A 73 -3.35 5.85 -3.74
N TYR A 74 -3.02 5.92 -2.46
CA TYR A 74 -1.71 6.32 -1.96
C TYR A 74 -0.95 5.06 -1.55
N ILE A 75 0.26 4.89 -2.09
CA ILE A 75 1.10 3.74 -1.80
C ILE A 75 2.42 4.25 -1.26
N THR A 76 2.80 3.79 -0.07
CA THR A 76 4.10 4.10 0.52
C THR A 76 4.94 2.83 0.62
N THR A 77 6.21 2.92 0.26
CA THR A 77 7.20 1.86 0.52
C THR A 77 8.31 2.38 1.42
N LYS A 78 8.99 1.47 2.12
CA LYS A 78 10.19 1.73 2.89
C LYS A 78 11.38 1.02 2.25
N ILE A 79 12.46 1.77 2.10
CA ILE A 79 13.78 1.28 1.72
C ILE A 79 14.64 1.10 2.98
N PRO A 80 15.56 0.13 3.00
CA PRO A 80 16.52 0.01 4.10
C PRO A 80 17.45 1.23 4.12
N PRO A 81 18.03 1.57 5.29
CA PRO A 81 19.09 2.58 5.34
C PRO A 81 20.28 2.15 4.47
N THR A 82 20.90 3.12 3.80
CA THR A 82 22.13 2.95 3.01
C THR A 82 23.15 4.00 3.47
N PRO A 83 24.45 3.65 3.59
CA PRO A 83 25.49 4.63 3.88
C PRO A 83 25.65 5.69 2.76
N ASP A 84 25.32 5.31 1.53
CA ASP A 84 25.35 6.17 0.36
C ASP A 84 23.93 6.66 0.04
N ALA A 85 23.73 7.98 0.10
CA ALA A 85 22.45 8.63 -0.13
C ALA A 85 21.97 8.56 -1.59
N ASP A 86 22.88 8.31 -2.54
CA ASP A 86 22.62 8.32 -3.98
C ASP A 86 22.46 6.91 -4.58
N LEU A 87 22.50 5.85 -3.75
CA LEU A 87 22.58 4.45 -4.19
C LEU A 87 21.27 3.83 -4.77
N ILE A 88 20.25 4.62 -5.13
CA ILE A 88 18.92 4.09 -5.52
C ILE A 88 18.38 4.73 -6.79
#